data_AF-A0A1J0EFC0-F1
#
_entry.id   AF-A0A1J0EFC0-F1
#
_cell.length_a   1.000
_cell.length_b   1.000
_cell.length_c   1.000
_cell.angle_alpha   90.00
_cell.angle_beta   90.00
_cell.angle_gamma   90.00
#
_symmetry.space_group_name_H-M   'P 1'
#
loop_
_entity.id
_entity.type
_entity.pdbx_description
1 polymer ?
#
loop_
_entity_poly.entity_id
_entity_poly.type
_entity_poly.pdbx_seq_one_letter_code
_entity_poly.pdbx_strand_id
1 'polypeptide(L)'
;MWGSDELWAWLNQFGIICTIVGFALAVVTFVYVRKVRVLLVSKSRLPAVYGDITRLMPEVRAGLKTWEDSKEDVIHKLYEVRGHIQNIRPSLGSKEKALADVLISLLAYERKWYSSKVSEMSRDDGWYISRRMTEFEVMLNGLDKDNEAARI
;
A
#
# COMPACT_ATOMS: atom_id res chain seq x y z
N MET A 1 5.58 -52.78 35.61
CA MET A 1 5.68 -51.32 35.42
C MET A 1 4.77 -50.78 34.31
N TRP A 2 4.50 -51.51 33.22
CA TRP A 2 3.66 -51.05 32.11
C TRP A 2 2.14 -51.34 32.24
N GLY A 3 1.71 -51.91 33.36
CA GLY A 3 0.32 -52.31 33.61
C GLY A 3 -0.37 -51.58 34.76
N SER A 4 0.17 -50.44 35.22
CA SER A 4 -0.53 -49.62 36.21
C SER A 4 -1.47 -48.65 35.52
N ASP A 5 -2.76 -48.73 35.84
CA ASP A 5 -3.80 -47.85 35.31
C ASP A 5 -3.53 -46.37 35.62
N GLU A 6 -2.89 -46.10 36.76
CA GLU A 6 -2.47 -44.76 37.17
C GLU A 6 -1.47 -44.12 36.19
N LEU A 7 -0.52 -44.91 35.66
CA LEU A 7 0.48 -44.41 34.71
C LEU A 7 -0.18 -44.06 33.38
N TRP A 8 -1.14 -44.87 32.93
CA TRP A 8 -1.90 -44.61 31.70
C TRP A 8 -2.82 -43.38 31.84
N ALA A 9 -3.47 -43.20 32.99
CA ALA A 9 -4.28 -42.02 33.25
C ALA A 9 -3.45 -40.73 33.25
N TRP A 10 -2.26 -40.77 33.87
CA TRP A 10 -1.33 -39.64 33.89
C TRP A 10 -0.80 -39.31 32.49
N LEU A 11 -0.38 -40.32 31.70
CA LEU A 11 0.05 -40.12 30.32
C LEU A 11 -1.05 -39.53 29.44
N ASN A 12 -2.30 -39.96 29.62
CA ASN A 12 -3.43 -39.42 28.87
C ASN A 12 -3.67 -37.94 29.22
N GLN A 13 -3.64 -37.58 30.51
CA GLN A 13 -3.74 -36.18 30.94
C GLN A 13 -2.62 -35.32 30.35
N PHE A 14 -1.38 -35.82 30.39
CA PHE A 14 -0.23 -35.15 29.77
C PHE A 14 -0.43 -34.97 28.26
N GLY A 15 -0.90 -36.00 27.56
CA GLY A 15 -1.22 -35.95 26.13
C GLY A 15 -2.29 -34.89 25.78
N ILE A 16 -3.33 -34.78 26.60
CA ILE A 16 -4.38 -33.75 26.44
C ILE A 16 -3.78 -32.35 26.64
N ILE A 17 -2.97 -32.14 27.69
CA ILE A 17 -2.31 -30.84 27.94
C ILE A 17 -1.40 -30.47 26.78
N CYS A 18 -0.55 -31.39 26.30
CA CYS A 18 0.32 -31.16 25.15
C CYS A 18 -0.47 -30.82 23.88
N THR A 19 -1.62 -31.44 23.66
CA THR A 19 -2.48 -31.17 22.50
C THR A 19 -3.11 -29.77 22.59
N ILE A 20 -3.58 -29.36 23.77
CA ILE A 20 -4.12 -28.01 23.99
C ILE A 20 -3.03 -26.95 23.77
N VAL A 21 -1.84 -27.15 24.32
CA VAL A 21 -0.70 -26.24 24.14
C VAL A 21 -0.26 -26.19 22.67
N GLY A 22 -0.16 -27.35 22.02
CA GLY A 22 0.18 -27.44 20.60
C GLY A 22 -0.84 -26.70 19.71
N PHE A 23 -2.14 -26.85 20.01
CA PHE A 23 -3.19 -26.12 19.31
C PHE A 23 -3.08 -24.61 19.51
N ALA A 24 -2.85 -24.14 20.75
CA ALA A 24 -2.66 -22.72 21.03
C ALA A 24 -1.46 -22.13 20.27
N LEU A 25 -0.32 -22.84 20.26
CA LEU A 25 0.87 -22.45 19.49
C LEU A 25 0.59 -22.41 17.99
N ALA A 26 -0.17 -23.37 17.46
CA ALA A 26 -0.57 -23.38 16.05
C ALA A 26 -1.43 -22.17 15.69
N VAL A 27 -2.41 -21.81 16.54
CA VAL A 27 -3.25 -20.61 16.34
C VAL A 27 -2.39 -19.34 16.37
N VAL A 28 -1.48 -19.20 17.33
CA VAL A 28 -0.58 -18.03 17.41
C VAL A 28 0.30 -17.93 16.17
N THR A 29 0.88 -19.06 15.73
CA THR A 29 1.73 -19.13 14.54
C THR A 29 0.94 -18.74 13.29
N PHE A 30 -0.29 -19.23 13.15
CA PHE A 30 -1.17 -18.90 12.03
C PHE A 30 -1.49 -17.40 11.97
N VAL A 31 -1.81 -16.79 13.12
CA VAL A 31 -2.04 -15.34 13.22
C VAL A 31 -0.78 -14.56 12.85
N TYR A 32 0.39 -15.00 13.31
CA TYR A 32 1.66 -14.36 13.01
C TYR A 32 1.99 -14.45 11.52
N VAL A 33 1.89 -15.62 10.91
CA VAL A 33 2.12 -15.84 9.47
C VAL A 33 1.17 -14.98 8.63
N ARG A 34 -0.10 -14.85 9.04
CA ARG A 34 -1.06 -13.98 8.34
C ARG A 34 -0.63 -12.52 8.37
N LYS A 35 -0.14 -12.03 9.52
CA LYS A 35 0.40 -10.66 9.64
C LYS A 35 1.65 -10.47 8.77
N VAL A 36 2.59 -11.40 8.83
CA VAL A 36 3.83 -11.35 8.03
C VAL A 36 3.52 -11.40 6.53
N ARG A 37 2.58 -12.23 6.09
CA ARG A 37 2.17 -12.30 4.68
C ARG A 37 1.63 -10.96 4.18
N VAL A 38 0.80 -10.28 4.97
CA VAL A 38 0.28 -8.95 4.61
C VAL A 38 1.43 -7.96 4.45
N LEU A 39 2.39 -7.95 5.38
CA LEU A 39 3.57 -7.09 5.31
C LEU A 39 4.50 -7.42 4.13
N LEU A 40 4.64 -8.69 3.76
CA LEU A 40 5.47 -9.10 2.63
C LEU A 40 4.86 -8.70 1.29
N VAL A 41 3.56 -8.98 1.11
CA VAL A 41 2.82 -8.60 -0.11
C VAL A 41 2.75 -7.09 -0.26
N SER A 42 2.66 -6.35 0.84
CA SER A 42 2.64 -4.89 0.83
C SER A 42 4.00 -4.33 0.38
N LYS A 43 5.10 -4.89 0.88
CA LYS A 43 6.47 -4.49 0.52
C LYS A 43 6.87 -4.87 -0.91
N SER A 44 6.38 -5.98 -1.45
CA SER A 44 6.76 -6.41 -2.81
C SER A 44 6.16 -5.54 -3.91
N ARG A 45 5.07 -4.83 -3.64
CA ARG A 45 4.36 -3.99 -4.63
C ARG A 45 4.91 -2.57 -4.73
N LEU A 46 5.59 -2.09 -3.69
CA LEU A 46 6.09 -0.72 -3.62
C LEU A 46 7.08 -0.38 -4.75
N PRO A 47 8.08 -1.23 -5.08
CA PRO A 47 9.04 -0.92 -6.14
C PRO A 47 8.38 -0.85 -7.53
N ALA A 48 7.44 -1.78 -7.81
CA ALA A 48 6.71 -1.81 -9.07
C ALA A 48 5.89 -0.53 -9.27
N VAL A 49 5.13 -0.14 -8.25
CA VAL A 49 4.32 1.08 -8.32
C VAL A 49 5.17 2.35 -8.35
N TYR A 50 6.30 2.37 -7.63
CA TYR A 50 7.26 3.46 -7.74
C TYR A 50 7.80 3.60 -9.18
N GLY A 51 8.14 2.49 -9.83
CA GLY A 51 8.55 2.47 -11.23
C GLY A 51 7.47 3.00 -12.18
N ASP A 52 6.22 2.58 -11.99
CA ASP A 52 5.08 3.05 -12.79
C ASP A 52 4.85 4.56 -12.63
N ILE A 53 4.84 5.07 -11.39
CA ILE A 53 4.67 6.51 -11.11
C ILE A 53 5.82 7.31 -11.73
N THR A 54 7.06 6.85 -11.54
CA THR A 54 8.28 7.51 -12.06
C THR A 54 8.27 7.57 -13.59
N ARG A 55 7.65 6.58 -14.26
CA ARG A 55 7.48 6.58 -15.72
C ARG A 55 6.39 7.55 -16.17
N LEU A 56 5.25 7.61 -15.48
CA LEU A 56 4.11 8.45 -15.84
C LEU A 56 4.36 9.95 -15.59
N MET A 57 5.11 10.30 -14.54
CA MET A 57 5.29 11.68 -14.12
C MET A 57 6.00 12.59 -15.16
N PRO A 58 7.05 12.15 -15.87
CA PRO A 58 7.62 12.89 -16.99
C PRO A 58 6.60 13.20 -18.09
N GLU A 59 5.72 12.26 -18.40
CA GLU A 59 4.68 12.42 -19.43
C GLU A 59 3.61 13.42 -18.98
N VAL A 60 3.18 13.35 -17.73
CA VAL A 60 2.29 14.36 -17.11
C VAL A 60 2.93 15.75 -17.20
N ARG A 61 4.21 15.88 -16.83
CA ARG A 61 4.93 17.17 -16.90
C ARG A 61 5.09 17.66 -18.34
N ALA A 62 5.26 16.77 -19.32
CA ALA A 62 5.31 17.14 -20.73
C ALA A 62 3.96 17.68 -21.20
N GLY A 63 2.86 16.99 -20.89
CA GLY A 63 1.52 17.46 -21.25
C GLY A 63 1.13 18.77 -20.53
N LEU A 64 1.56 18.98 -19.28
CA LEU A 64 1.37 20.27 -18.59
C LEU A 64 2.08 21.46 -19.27
N LYS A 65 3.14 21.21 -20.07
CA LYS A 65 3.78 22.25 -20.87
C LYS A 65 2.92 22.63 -22.08
N THR A 66 2.29 21.65 -22.72
CA THR A 66 1.40 21.77 -23.89
C THR A 66 -0.07 21.60 -23.49
N TRP A 67 -0.49 22.30 -22.43
CA TRP A 67 -1.76 22.04 -21.75
C TRP A 67 -2.99 22.10 -22.65
N GLU A 68 -3.06 23.11 -23.53
CA GLU A 68 -4.21 23.31 -24.43
C GLU A 68 -4.44 22.11 -25.37
N ASP A 69 -3.36 21.48 -25.84
CA ASP A 69 -3.43 20.36 -26.78
C ASP A 69 -3.52 18.98 -26.09
N SER A 70 -3.15 18.89 -24.81
CA SER A 70 -2.95 17.61 -24.12
C SER A 70 -3.69 17.49 -22.78
N LYS A 71 -4.65 18.40 -22.51
CA LYS A 71 -5.45 18.41 -21.28
C LYS A 71 -6.06 17.05 -20.95
N GLU A 72 -6.71 16.39 -21.91
CA GLU A 72 -7.35 15.10 -21.69
C GLU A 72 -6.34 13.97 -21.40
N ASP A 73 -5.22 13.94 -22.12
CA ASP A 73 -4.14 12.96 -21.87
C ASP A 73 -3.54 13.13 -20.48
N VAL A 74 -3.28 14.37 -20.06
CA VAL A 74 -2.77 14.66 -18.71
C VAL A 74 -3.76 14.22 -17.65
N ILE A 75 -5.06 14.49 -17.83
CA ILE A 75 -6.11 14.04 -16.92
C ILE A 75 -6.12 12.51 -16.82
N HIS A 76 -6.07 11.80 -17.94
CA HIS A 76 -6.04 10.35 -17.97
C HIS A 76 -4.84 9.78 -17.19
N LYS A 77 -3.64 10.31 -17.44
CA LYS A 77 -2.42 9.89 -16.74
C LYS A 77 -2.47 10.18 -15.24
N LEU A 78 -3.06 11.30 -14.84
CA LEU A 78 -3.28 11.61 -13.43
C LEU A 78 -4.28 10.64 -12.77
N TYR A 79 -5.28 10.14 -13.50
CA TYR A 79 -6.13 9.05 -13.02
C TYR A 79 -5.39 7.71 -12.88
N GLU A 80 -4.50 7.38 -13.81
CA GLU A 80 -3.62 6.20 -13.67
C GLU A 80 -2.75 6.31 -12.41
N VAL A 81 -2.08 7.45 -12.23
CA VAL A 81 -1.29 7.75 -11.04
C VAL A 81 -2.13 7.63 -9.77
N ARG A 82 -3.38 8.13 -9.76
CA ARG A 82 -4.31 7.97 -8.63
C ARG A 82 -4.56 6.49 -8.32
N GLY A 83 -4.82 5.67 -9.34
CA GLY A 83 -5.02 4.23 -9.18
C GLY A 83 -3.80 3.54 -8.57
N HIS A 84 -2.60 3.89 -9.04
CA HIS A 84 -1.34 3.42 -8.48
C HIS A 84 -1.19 3.79 -6.99
N ILE A 85 -1.45 5.05 -6.62
CA ILE A 85 -1.38 5.52 -5.23
C ILE A 85 -2.40 4.79 -4.35
N GLN A 86 -3.64 4.63 -4.81
CA GLN A 86 -4.69 3.91 -4.09
C GLN A 86 -4.30 2.45 -3.82
N ASN A 87 -3.64 1.80 -4.78
CA ASN A 87 -3.18 0.42 -4.65
C ASN A 87 -2.07 0.26 -3.61
N ILE A 88 -1.15 1.22 -3.48
CA ILE A 88 -0.07 1.16 -2.49
C ILE A 88 -0.45 1.72 -1.12
N ARG A 89 -1.47 2.58 -1.05
CA ARG A 89 -1.90 3.23 0.20
C ARG A 89 -2.03 2.28 1.41
N PRO A 90 -2.60 1.07 1.31
CA PRO A 90 -2.70 0.15 2.45
C PRO A 90 -1.35 -0.36 2.95
N SER A 91 -0.32 -0.31 2.09
CA SER A 91 1.05 -0.76 2.35
C SER A 91 1.94 0.31 2.98
N LEU A 92 1.47 1.55 3.02
CA LEU A 92 2.23 2.71 3.50
C LEU A 92 2.13 2.86 5.03
N GLY A 93 3.19 3.41 5.63
CA GLY A 93 3.18 3.84 7.03
C GLY A 93 2.24 5.03 7.26
N SER A 94 2.04 5.42 8.52
CA SER A 94 1.05 6.45 8.87
C SER A 94 1.34 7.82 8.24
N LYS A 95 2.61 8.23 8.16
CA LYS A 95 3.04 9.51 7.58
C LYS A 95 2.85 9.51 6.06
N GLU A 96 3.29 8.43 5.44
CA GLU A 96 3.25 8.19 4.00
C GLU A 96 1.81 8.10 3.50
N LYS A 97 0.96 7.45 4.29
CA LYS A 97 -0.48 7.31 4.03
C LYS A 97 -1.20 8.65 4.08
N ALA A 98 -0.82 9.55 4.99
CA ALA A 98 -1.39 10.90 5.03
C ALA A 98 -1.07 11.69 3.75
N LEU A 99 0.16 11.58 3.22
CA LEU A 99 0.52 12.20 1.93
C LEU A 99 -0.22 11.56 0.75
N ALA A 100 -0.33 10.23 0.75
CA ALA A 100 -1.13 9.51 -0.26
C ALA A 100 -2.60 9.94 -0.23
N ASP A 101 -3.19 10.14 0.95
CA ASP A 101 -4.57 10.61 1.13
C ASP A 101 -4.77 12.01 0.56
N VAL A 102 -3.84 12.93 0.84
CA VAL A 102 -3.85 14.28 0.25
C VAL A 102 -3.78 14.19 -1.27
N LEU A 103 -2.86 13.41 -1.83
CA LEU A 103 -2.75 13.24 -3.29
C LEU A 103 -4.00 12.63 -3.91
N ILE A 104 -4.56 11.57 -3.32
CA ILE A 104 -5.81 10.96 -3.79
C ILE A 104 -6.94 11.98 -3.78
N SER A 105 -7.02 12.84 -2.75
CA SER A 105 -8.05 13.89 -2.67
C SER A 105 -7.87 14.97 -3.74
N LEU A 106 -6.63 15.35 -4.07
CA LEU A 106 -6.33 16.31 -5.14
C LEU A 106 -6.61 15.73 -6.53
N LEU A 107 -6.41 14.42 -6.70
CA LEU A 107 -6.67 13.69 -7.94
C LEU A 107 -8.14 13.25 -8.07
N ALA A 108 -8.94 13.36 -7.01
CA ALA A 108 -10.36 13.05 -7.01
C ALA A 108 -11.14 14.20 -7.64
N TYR A 109 -10.99 14.36 -8.96
CA TYR A 109 -11.85 15.21 -9.81
C TYR A 109 -13.21 14.56 -10.04
N GLU A 110 -13.84 14.09 -8.96
CA GLU A 110 -15.20 13.56 -9.06
C GLU A 110 -16.19 14.72 -9.03
N ARG A 111 -17.14 14.68 -9.98
CA ARG A 111 -18.40 15.43 -9.87
C ARG A 111 -19.01 15.07 -8.52
N LYS A 112 -18.91 15.97 -7.55
CA LYS A 112 -19.81 15.94 -6.40
C LYS A 112 -21.22 15.96 -6.98
N TRP A 113 -22.02 14.94 -6.69
CA TRP A 113 -23.37 14.76 -7.24
C TRP A 113 -24.31 15.97 -6.99
N TYR A 114 -23.97 16.81 -6.01
CA TYR A 114 -24.65 18.06 -5.66
C TYR A 114 -24.02 19.33 -6.27
N SER A 115 -22.88 19.23 -6.94
CA SER A 115 -22.24 20.35 -7.65
C SER A 115 -22.59 20.28 -9.13
N SER A 116 -23.42 21.21 -9.59
CA SER A 116 -23.72 21.39 -11.01
C SER A 116 -22.52 21.86 -11.84
N LYS A 117 -21.45 22.35 -11.18
CA LYS A 117 -20.19 22.71 -11.83
C LYS A 117 -19.20 21.57 -11.75
N VAL A 118 -18.82 21.05 -12.93
CA VAL A 118 -17.59 20.27 -13.08
C VAL A 118 -16.45 21.23 -12.77
N SER A 119 -15.70 20.98 -11.69
CA SER A 119 -14.44 21.69 -11.50
C SER A 119 -13.49 21.16 -12.56
N GLU A 120 -13.35 21.89 -13.66
CA GLU A 120 -12.32 21.58 -14.63
C GLU A 120 -10.97 21.79 -13.97
N MET A 121 -10.09 20.80 -14.08
CA MET A 121 -8.70 20.94 -13.65
C MET A 121 -8.06 22.08 -14.42
N SER A 122 -7.47 23.04 -13.73
CA SER A 122 -6.65 24.08 -14.37
C SER A 122 -5.22 23.61 -14.57
N ARG A 123 -4.47 24.30 -15.43
CA ARG A 123 -3.04 24.06 -15.60
C ARG A 123 -2.27 24.23 -14.29
N ASP A 124 -2.66 25.20 -13.47
CA ASP A 124 -2.04 25.49 -12.18
C ASP A 124 -2.28 24.37 -11.16
N ASP A 125 -3.48 23.77 -11.16
CA ASP A 125 -3.79 22.59 -10.35
C ASP A 125 -2.91 21.41 -10.76
N GLY A 126 -2.73 21.20 -12.07
CA GLY A 126 -1.84 20.18 -12.60
C GLY A 126 -0.39 20.36 -12.16
N TRP A 127 0.13 21.58 -12.19
CA TRP A 127 1.48 21.89 -11.65
C TRP A 127 1.57 21.74 -10.13
N TYR A 128 0.50 22.07 -9.39
CA TYR A 128 0.44 21.83 -7.95
C TYR A 128 0.49 20.34 -7.62
N ILE A 129 -0.31 19.53 -8.31
CA ILE A 129 -0.29 18.07 -8.18
C ILE A 129 1.09 17.52 -8.53
N SER A 130 1.70 17.96 -9.63
CA SER A 130 3.03 17.51 -10.03
C SER A 130 4.10 17.78 -8.96
N ARG A 131 4.03 18.91 -8.24
CA ARG A 131 4.95 19.20 -7.13
C ARG A 131 4.73 18.23 -5.97
N ARG A 132 3.48 18.00 -5.55
CA ARG A 132 3.14 17.01 -4.51
C ARG A 132 3.54 15.59 -4.88
N MET A 133 3.40 15.23 -6.15
CA MET A 133 3.85 13.94 -6.66
C MET A 133 5.37 13.79 -6.55
N THR A 134 6.13 14.86 -6.77
CA THR A 134 7.59 14.83 -6.61
C THR A 134 8.00 14.58 -5.15
N GLU A 135 7.32 15.22 -4.20
CA GLU A 135 7.51 14.96 -2.77
C GLU A 135 7.23 13.48 -2.44
N PHE A 136 6.16 12.93 -3.02
CA PHE A 136 5.77 11.54 -2.84
C PHE A 136 6.74 10.55 -3.49
N GLU A 137 7.26 10.85 -4.68
CA GLU A 137 8.31 10.06 -5.34
C GLU A 137 9.57 9.96 -4.48
N VAL A 138 10.05 11.08 -3.93
CA VAL A 138 11.23 11.11 -3.05
C VAL A 138 11.01 10.25 -1.81
N MET A 139 9.82 10.34 -1.23
CA MET A 139 9.43 9.51 -0.08
C MET A 139 9.39 8.02 -0.44
N LEU A 140 8.77 7.64 -1.56
CA LEU A 140 8.72 6.26 -2.02
C LEU A 140 10.11 5.69 -2.30
N ASN A 141 11.00 6.47 -2.91
CA ASN A 141 12.40 6.08 -3.15
C ASN A 141 13.15 5.86 -1.82
N GLY A 142 12.89 6.67 -0.80
CA GLY A 142 13.42 6.45 0.55
C GLY A 142 12.97 5.11 1.13
N LEU A 143 11.66 4.82 1.06
CA LEU A 143 11.10 3.55 1.53
C LEU A 143 11.63 2.34 0.76
N ASP A 144 11.86 2.49 -0.54
CA ASP A 144 12.41 1.43 -1.39
C ASP A 144 13.84 1.08 -0.95
N LYS A 145 14.70 2.09 -0.78
CA LYS A 145 16.06 1.92 -0.26
C LYS A 145 16.10 1.32 1.14
N ASP A 146 15.23 1.77 2.04
CA ASP A 146 15.12 1.21 3.40
C ASP A 146 14.67 -0.26 3.36
N ASN A 147 13.79 -0.62 2.42
CA ASN A 147 13.36 -2.00 2.22
C ASN A 147 14.46 -2.87 1.60
N GLU A 148 15.27 -2.34 0.69
CA GLU A 148 16.44 -3.03 0.14
C GLU A 148 17.49 -3.27 1.22
N ALA A 149 17.79 -2.27 2.05
CA ALA A 149 18.73 -2.40 3.16
C ALA A 149 18.29 -3.46 4.18
N ALA A 150 16.98 -3.59 4.43
CA ALA A 150 16.43 -4.60 5.33
C ALA A 150 16.43 -6.05 4.76
N ARG A 151 16.76 -6.24 3.47
CA ARG A 151 16.88 -7.57 2.84
C ARG A 151 18.29 -8.13 2.86
N ILE A 152 19.30 -7.29 3.11
CA ILE A 152 20.72 -7.65 3.25
C ILE A 152 20.98 -8.04 4.71
#